data_AF-A0A2S1ST05-F1
#
_entry.id   AF-A0A2S1ST05-F1
#
_cell.length_a   1.000
_cell.length_b   1.000
_cell.length_c   1.000
_cell.angle_alpha   90.00
_cell.angle_beta   90.00
_cell.angle_gamma   90.00
#
_symmetry.space_group_name_H-M   'P 1'
#
loop_
_entity.id
_entity.type
_entity.pdbx_description
1 polymer ?
#
loop_
_entity_poly.entity_id
_entity_poly.type
_entity_poly.pdbx_seq_one_letter_code
_entity_poly.pdbx_strand_id
1 'polypeptide(L)'
;MFADITVYNYPPADALPADVADAVKARDTAYDALMDFEEEWADLLTHNWRDIAEAKDIRLAVDATRAGKDAFKGVSAVAAARENRPRVVGIHQVLAENLRSAETAARRAFKGIAHTFEADAVTGLQNAAQAAEDAYRAYLAARDTFGGAANRVRWVRNWQSDHPSDYSEDGSTPALANGLSSNEREPIAEIRDVLRSYDAPFIADPLVSVRTPSGQVIELRKSQAAALVGSVNAPGVEIISA
;
A
#
# COMPACT_ATOMS: atom_id res chain seq x y z
N MET A 1 -28.97 7.21 1.78
CA MET A 1 -28.57 5.79 1.71
C MET A 1 -28.47 5.45 0.25
N PHE A 2 -27.26 5.21 -0.24
CA PHE A 2 -27.02 4.68 -1.59
C PHE A 2 -27.84 3.39 -1.74
N ALA A 3 -28.45 3.17 -2.92
CA ALA A 3 -29.15 1.92 -3.15
C ALA A 3 -28.16 0.77 -2.90
N ASP A 4 -28.52 -0.19 -2.02
CA ASP A 4 -27.71 -1.37 -1.76
C ASP A 4 -27.76 -2.27 -3.02
N ILE A 5 -26.92 -1.92 -3.99
CA ILE A 5 -26.76 -2.60 -5.26
C ILE A 5 -25.36 -3.17 -5.24
N THR A 6 -25.25 -4.49 -5.29
CA THR A 6 -23.98 -5.15 -5.51
C THR A 6 -23.54 -4.87 -6.94
N VAL A 7 -22.51 -4.04 -7.07
CA VAL A 7 -21.85 -3.73 -8.35
C VAL A 7 -20.66 -4.66 -8.50
N TYR A 8 -20.56 -5.35 -9.64
CA TYR A 8 -19.39 -6.16 -9.97
C TYR A 8 -18.35 -5.32 -10.70
N ASN A 9 -17.10 -5.76 -10.73
CA ASN A 9 -16.10 -5.20 -11.65
C ASN A 9 -15.84 -6.23 -12.74
N TYR A 10 -16.11 -5.86 -14.00
CA TYR A 10 -15.85 -6.71 -15.16
C TYR A 10 -14.48 -6.35 -15.76
N PRO A 11 -13.86 -7.27 -16.53
CA PRO A 11 -12.74 -6.94 -17.39
C PRO A 11 -13.09 -5.78 -18.35
N PRO A 12 -12.09 -5.05 -18.86
CA PRO A 12 -12.33 -3.99 -19.83
C PRO A 12 -12.97 -4.56 -21.11
N ALA A 13 -13.77 -3.73 -21.79
CA ALA A 13 -14.61 -4.16 -22.91
C ALA A 13 -13.82 -4.74 -24.10
N ASP A 14 -12.56 -4.32 -24.29
CA ASP A 14 -11.65 -4.84 -25.32
C ASP A 14 -11.17 -6.27 -25.06
N ALA A 15 -11.26 -6.75 -23.82
CA ALA A 15 -10.97 -8.12 -23.44
C ALA A 15 -12.20 -9.04 -23.52
N LEU A 16 -13.36 -8.52 -23.91
CA LEU A 16 -14.63 -9.25 -23.92
C LEU A 16 -15.13 -9.52 -25.35
N PRO A 17 -15.80 -10.67 -25.59
CA PRO A 17 -16.63 -10.85 -26.77
C PRO A 17 -17.66 -9.73 -26.91
N ALA A 18 -17.99 -9.34 -28.15
CA ALA A 18 -18.79 -8.15 -28.44
C ALA A 18 -20.16 -8.14 -27.71
N ASP A 19 -20.83 -9.28 -27.64
CA ASP A 19 -22.13 -9.43 -26.97
C ASP A 19 -22.05 -9.21 -25.44
N VAL A 20 -20.96 -9.68 -24.82
CA VAL A 20 -20.71 -9.46 -23.39
C VAL A 20 -20.23 -8.02 -23.14
N ALA A 21 -19.38 -7.50 -24.01
CA ALA A 21 -18.91 -6.11 -23.97
C ALA A 21 -20.09 -5.12 -24.02
N ASP A 22 -21.07 -5.36 -24.90
CA ASP A 22 -22.28 -4.54 -25.01
C ASP A 22 -23.12 -4.57 -23.73
N ALA A 23 -23.28 -5.75 -23.11
CA ALA A 23 -24.01 -5.90 -21.85
C ALA A 23 -23.31 -5.19 -20.68
N VAL A 24 -21.97 -5.29 -20.61
CA VAL A 24 -21.15 -4.59 -19.61
C VAL A 24 -21.24 -3.08 -19.82
N LYS A 25 -21.12 -2.60 -21.05
CA LYS A 25 -21.24 -1.17 -21.39
C LYS A 25 -22.61 -0.59 -21.03
N ALA A 26 -23.69 -1.36 -21.25
CA ALA A 26 -25.03 -0.94 -20.84
C ALA A 26 -25.15 -0.81 -19.32
N ARG A 27 -24.51 -1.71 -18.56
CA ARG A 27 -24.40 -1.59 -17.09
C ARG A 27 -23.62 -0.36 -16.70
N ASP A 28 -22.45 -0.12 -17.29
CA ASP A 28 -21.60 1.03 -16.95
C ASP A 28 -22.34 2.34 -17.22
N THR A 29 -23.05 2.44 -18.36
CA THR A 29 -23.90 3.59 -18.68
C THR A 29 -25.00 3.81 -17.63
N ALA A 30 -25.63 2.74 -17.14
CA ALA A 30 -26.66 2.84 -16.10
C ALA A 30 -26.06 3.21 -14.73
N TYR A 31 -24.84 2.76 -14.45
CA TYR A 31 -24.10 3.12 -13.25
C TYR A 31 -23.72 4.60 -13.26
N ASP A 32 -23.12 5.07 -14.34
CA ASP A 32 -22.73 6.48 -14.52
C ASP A 32 -23.97 7.40 -14.40
N ALA A 33 -25.08 7.04 -15.06
CA ALA A 33 -26.32 7.81 -14.97
C ALA A 33 -26.88 7.88 -13.54
N LEU A 34 -26.75 6.82 -12.76
CA LEU A 34 -27.16 6.83 -11.35
C LEU A 34 -26.19 7.68 -10.51
N MET A 35 -24.88 7.53 -10.71
CA MET A 35 -23.84 8.27 -9.98
C MET A 35 -23.93 9.77 -10.24
N ASP A 36 -24.04 10.18 -11.50
CA ASP A 36 -24.22 11.59 -11.89
C ASP A 36 -25.47 12.18 -11.24
N PHE A 37 -26.57 11.42 -11.23
CA PHE A 37 -27.81 11.85 -10.58
C PHE A 37 -27.68 11.93 -9.06
N GLU A 38 -27.02 10.97 -8.43
CA GLU A 38 -26.77 10.96 -6.98
C GLU A 38 -25.84 12.10 -6.56
N GLU A 39 -24.85 12.46 -7.39
CA GLU A 39 -23.98 13.60 -7.17
C GLU A 39 -24.75 14.93 -7.29
N GLU A 40 -25.51 15.11 -8.39
CA GLU A 40 -26.30 16.33 -8.61
C GLU A 40 -27.32 16.57 -7.48
N TRP A 41 -27.97 15.51 -7.00
CA TRP A 41 -29.06 15.58 -6.05
C TRP A 41 -28.72 15.11 -4.64
N ALA A 42 -27.42 15.03 -4.30
CA ALA A 42 -26.92 14.48 -3.04
C ALA A 42 -27.67 15.02 -1.81
N ASP A 43 -27.79 16.34 -1.69
CA ASP A 43 -28.48 17.02 -0.59
C ASP A 43 -29.93 16.54 -0.42
N LEU A 44 -30.64 16.33 -1.52
CA LEU A 44 -32.03 15.88 -1.53
C LEU A 44 -32.19 14.36 -1.45
N LEU A 45 -31.12 13.57 -1.52
CA LEU A 45 -31.15 12.11 -1.35
C LEU A 45 -30.70 11.67 0.06
N THR A 46 -30.00 12.54 0.78
CA THR A 46 -29.63 12.30 2.18
C THR A 46 -30.84 12.19 3.12
N HIS A 47 -30.66 11.57 4.29
CA HIS A 47 -31.72 11.47 5.30
C HIS A 47 -31.95 12.79 6.04
N ASN A 48 -30.91 13.61 6.22
CA ASN A 48 -30.93 14.92 6.87
C ASN A 48 -31.11 16.08 5.88
N TRP A 49 -31.72 15.82 4.72
CA TRP A 49 -31.99 16.83 3.68
C TRP A 49 -32.66 18.10 4.23
N ARG A 50 -33.52 17.93 5.23
CA ARG A 50 -34.24 19.04 5.87
C ARG A 50 -33.29 19.95 6.63
N ASP A 51 -32.39 19.38 7.43
CA ASP A 51 -31.40 20.14 8.19
C ASP A 51 -30.44 20.89 7.25
N ILE A 52 -30.06 20.26 6.14
CA ILE A 52 -29.23 20.90 5.09
C ILE A 52 -29.97 22.09 4.47
N ALA A 53 -31.26 21.94 4.14
CA ALA A 53 -32.07 23.01 3.58
C ALA A 53 -32.31 24.14 4.59
N GLU A 54 -32.58 23.82 5.86
CA GLU A 54 -32.72 24.78 6.95
C GLU A 54 -31.41 25.57 7.16
N ALA A 55 -30.25 24.90 7.11
CA ALA A 55 -28.95 25.57 7.18
C ALA A 55 -28.67 26.49 5.99
N LYS A 56 -29.21 26.20 4.80
CA LYS A 56 -29.16 27.12 3.63
C LYS A 56 -30.05 28.34 3.87
N ASP A 57 -31.27 28.16 4.36
CA ASP A 57 -32.19 29.26 4.68
C ASP A 57 -31.60 30.19 5.78
N ILE A 58 -31.01 29.63 6.83
CA ILE A 58 -30.34 30.41 7.88
C ILE A 58 -29.20 31.24 7.29
N ARG A 59 -28.35 30.66 6.43
CA ARG A 59 -27.24 31.40 5.79
C ARG A 59 -27.75 32.52 4.89
N LEU A 60 -28.76 32.26 4.06
CA LEU A 60 -29.37 33.27 3.20
C LEU A 60 -29.95 34.43 4.01
N ALA A 61 -30.63 34.15 5.13
CA ALA A 61 -31.17 35.17 6.01
C ALA A 61 -30.06 36.02 6.66
N VAL A 62 -28.97 35.39 7.12
CA VAL A 62 -27.80 36.08 7.67
C VAL A 62 -27.15 37.00 6.62
N ASP A 63 -26.94 36.50 5.40
CA ASP A 63 -26.29 37.26 4.33
C ASP A 63 -27.17 38.41 3.83
N ALA A 64 -28.48 38.21 3.70
CA ALA A 64 -29.44 39.26 3.37
C ALA A 64 -29.42 40.37 4.45
N THR A 65 -29.45 39.99 5.73
CA THR A 65 -29.40 40.94 6.86
C THR A 65 -28.11 41.75 6.85
N ARG A 66 -26.96 41.10 6.65
CA ARG A 66 -25.64 41.76 6.54
C ARG A 66 -25.57 42.73 5.36
N ALA A 67 -26.26 42.42 4.28
CA ALA A 67 -26.36 43.28 3.10
C ALA A 67 -27.42 44.39 3.22
N GLY A 68 -28.10 44.53 4.38
CA GLY A 68 -29.17 45.51 4.58
C GLY A 68 -30.44 45.22 3.75
N LYS A 69 -30.62 43.96 3.32
CA LYS A 69 -31.80 43.49 2.58
C LYS A 69 -32.78 42.80 3.52
N ASP A 70 -34.02 42.69 3.07
CA ASP A 70 -35.07 41.96 3.80
C ASP A 70 -34.81 40.45 3.77
N ALA A 71 -34.53 39.86 4.93
CA ALA A 71 -34.22 38.44 5.10
C ALA A 71 -35.40 37.50 4.82
N PHE A 72 -36.63 38.02 4.78
CA PHE A 72 -37.84 37.24 4.47
C PHE A 72 -38.21 37.26 2.99
N LYS A 73 -37.50 38.07 2.18
CA LYS A 73 -37.71 38.13 0.72
C LYS A 73 -36.73 37.19 0.02
N GLY A 74 -37.24 36.02 -0.41
CA GLY A 74 -36.49 35.02 -1.16
C GLY A 74 -37.27 33.71 -1.30
N VAL A 75 -36.75 32.77 -2.09
CA VAL A 75 -37.28 31.41 -2.17
C VAL A 75 -36.66 30.58 -1.05
N SER A 76 -37.49 29.99 -0.17
CA SER A 76 -37.02 29.08 0.87
C SER A 76 -36.48 27.79 0.26
N ALA A 77 -35.24 27.45 0.61
CA ALA A 77 -34.60 26.19 0.26
C ALA A 77 -35.38 25.00 0.85
N VAL A 78 -35.96 25.13 2.05
CA VAL A 78 -36.81 24.08 2.65
C VAL A 78 -38.08 23.85 1.82
N ALA A 79 -38.75 24.92 1.39
CA ALA A 79 -39.94 24.80 0.54
C ALA A 79 -39.61 24.14 -0.81
N ALA A 80 -38.53 24.57 -1.47
CA ALA A 80 -38.07 23.99 -2.73
C ALA A 80 -37.65 22.51 -2.57
N ALA A 81 -36.93 22.19 -1.50
CA ALA A 81 -36.51 20.82 -1.21
C ALA A 81 -37.71 19.90 -0.95
N ARG A 82 -38.73 20.38 -0.19
CA ARG A 82 -39.95 19.64 0.08
C ARG A 82 -40.75 19.34 -1.19
N GLU A 83 -40.81 20.27 -2.14
CA GLU A 83 -41.50 20.08 -3.41
C GLU A 83 -40.76 19.11 -4.34
N ASN A 84 -39.44 19.25 -4.45
CA ASN A 84 -38.64 18.50 -5.40
C ASN A 84 -38.27 17.09 -4.93
N ARG A 85 -38.10 16.88 -3.61
CA ARG A 85 -37.62 15.60 -3.07
C ARG A 85 -38.42 14.38 -3.53
N PRO A 86 -39.77 14.36 -3.54
CA PRO A 86 -40.52 13.20 -4.01
C PRO A 86 -40.21 12.85 -5.47
N ARG A 87 -40.01 13.85 -6.34
CA ARG A 87 -39.65 13.65 -7.75
C ARG A 87 -38.23 13.08 -7.87
N VAL A 88 -37.29 13.65 -7.12
CA VAL A 88 -35.89 13.20 -7.08
C VAL A 88 -35.79 11.75 -6.58
N VAL A 89 -36.51 11.42 -5.49
CA VAL A 89 -36.56 10.05 -4.97
C VAL A 89 -37.21 9.08 -5.98
N GLY A 90 -38.26 9.50 -6.67
CA GLY A 90 -38.89 8.68 -7.71
C GLY A 90 -37.95 8.39 -8.89
N ILE A 91 -37.21 9.40 -9.36
CA ILE A 91 -36.22 9.23 -10.44
C ILE A 91 -35.09 8.32 -9.98
N HIS A 92 -34.57 8.53 -8.76
CA HIS A 92 -33.54 7.68 -8.15
C HIS A 92 -33.94 6.20 -8.14
N GLN A 93 -35.18 5.90 -7.76
CA GLN A 93 -35.70 4.53 -7.74
C GLN A 93 -35.68 3.88 -9.13
N VAL A 94 -36.06 4.61 -10.17
CA VAL A 94 -36.03 4.12 -11.56
C VAL A 94 -34.60 3.89 -12.04
N LEU A 95 -33.68 4.82 -11.77
CA LEU A 95 -32.27 4.67 -12.14
C LEU A 95 -31.62 3.47 -11.41
N ALA A 96 -31.93 3.30 -10.13
CA ALA A 96 -31.48 2.15 -9.35
C ALA A 96 -32.04 0.82 -9.90
N GLU A 97 -33.29 0.78 -10.34
CA GLU A 97 -33.88 -0.41 -10.98
C GLU A 97 -33.25 -0.71 -12.34
N ASN A 98 -32.99 0.33 -13.15
CA ASN A 98 -32.29 0.20 -14.43
C ASN A 98 -30.89 -0.39 -14.24
N LEU A 99 -30.13 0.11 -13.26
CA LEU A 99 -28.82 -0.44 -12.91
C LEU A 99 -28.92 -1.91 -12.47
N ARG A 100 -29.85 -2.27 -11.59
CA ARG A 100 -30.04 -3.68 -11.16
C ARG A 100 -30.36 -4.62 -12.33
N SER A 101 -31.18 -4.14 -13.27
CA SER A 101 -31.53 -4.90 -14.47
C SER A 101 -30.31 -5.09 -15.38
N ALA A 102 -29.57 -4.02 -15.66
CA ALA A 102 -28.36 -4.06 -16.47
C ALA A 102 -27.26 -4.93 -15.83
N GLU A 103 -27.06 -4.83 -14.52
CA GLU A 103 -26.13 -5.67 -13.75
C GLU A 103 -26.48 -7.15 -13.86
N THR A 104 -27.76 -7.50 -13.79
CA THR A 104 -28.22 -8.89 -13.94
C THR A 104 -27.94 -9.41 -15.36
N ALA A 105 -28.16 -8.59 -16.37
CA ALA A 105 -27.87 -8.94 -17.76
C ALA A 105 -26.36 -9.13 -18.00
N ALA A 106 -25.54 -8.17 -17.56
CA ALA A 106 -24.07 -8.24 -17.64
C ALA A 106 -23.54 -9.48 -16.92
N ARG A 107 -24.01 -9.76 -15.70
CA ARG A 107 -23.60 -10.94 -14.93
C ARG A 107 -23.95 -12.24 -15.64
N ARG A 108 -25.15 -12.34 -16.23
CA ARG A 108 -25.58 -13.53 -16.97
C ARG A 108 -24.73 -13.75 -18.22
N ALA A 109 -24.45 -12.69 -18.97
CA ALA A 109 -23.61 -12.74 -20.17
C ALA A 109 -22.18 -13.15 -19.80
N PHE A 110 -21.57 -12.47 -18.82
CA PHE A 110 -20.20 -12.74 -18.37
C PHE A 110 -20.03 -14.16 -17.81
N LYS A 111 -20.97 -14.64 -16.99
CA LYS A 111 -20.89 -16.01 -16.44
C LYS A 111 -20.81 -17.09 -17.53
N GLY A 112 -21.44 -16.85 -18.69
CA GLY A 112 -21.42 -17.78 -19.82
C GLY A 112 -20.02 -17.98 -20.40
N ILE A 113 -19.17 -16.95 -20.33
CA ILE A 113 -17.83 -16.96 -20.91
C ILE A 113 -16.71 -17.00 -19.87
N ALA A 114 -17.00 -16.85 -18.58
CA ALA A 114 -15.97 -16.73 -17.53
C ALA A 114 -14.92 -17.87 -17.56
N HIS A 115 -15.35 -19.09 -17.89
CA HIS A 115 -14.47 -20.26 -17.98
C HIS A 115 -13.41 -20.16 -19.10
N THR A 116 -13.64 -19.33 -20.12
CA THR A 116 -12.69 -19.18 -21.24
C THR A 116 -11.47 -18.35 -20.84
N PHE A 117 -11.53 -17.58 -19.75
CA PHE A 117 -10.43 -16.73 -19.29
C PHE A 117 -9.42 -17.45 -18.39
N GLU A 118 -9.79 -18.60 -17.83
CA GLU A 118 -8.98 -19.25 -16.79
C GLU A 118 -7.60 -19.67 -17.32
N ALA A 119 -7.53 -20.26 -18.52
CA ALA A 119 -6.27 -20.70 -19.11
C ALA A 119 -5.29 -19.55 -19.34
N ASP A 120 -5.77 -18.42 -19.89
CA ASP A 120 -4.96 -17.23 -20.14
C ASP A 120 -4.54 -16.57 -18.82
N ALA A 121 -5.44 -16.51 -17.83
CA ALA A 121 -5.14 -15.97 -16.50
C ALA A 121 -4.08 -16.81 -15.76
N VAL A 122 -4.17 -18.14 -15.84
CA VAL A 122 -3.16 -19.04 -15.26
C VAL A 122 -1.80 -18.86 -15.95
N THR A 123 -1.79 -18.72 -17.27
CA THR A 123 -0.55 -18.44 -18.01
C THR A 123 0.04 -17.09 -17.61
N GLY A 124 -0.79 -16.05 -17.49
CA GLY A 124 -0.38 -14.74 -16.99
C GLY A 124 0.21 -14.79 -15.58
N LEU A 125 -0.41 -15.56 -14.68
CA LEU A 125 0.08 -15.78 -13.32
C LEU A 125 1.46 -16.47 -13.31
N GLN A 126 1.66 -17.50 -14.13
CA GLN A 126 2.94 -18.19 -14.23
C GLN A 126 4.06 -17.28 -14.76
N ASN A 127 3.76 -16.47 -15.77
CA ASN A 127 4.70 -15.49 -16.31
C ASN A 127 5.06 -14.41 -15.27
N ALA A 128 4.07 -13.92 -14.52
CA ALA A 128 4.30 -12.95 -13.45
C ALA A 128 5.13 -13.55 -12.31
N ALA A 129 4.90 -14.82 -11.95
CA ALA A 129 5.70 -15.53 -10.96
C ALA A 129 7.17 -15.64 -11.40
N GLN A 130 7.42 -16.04 -12.65
CA GLN A 130 8.78 -16.10 -13.20
C GLN A 130 9.47 -14.73 -13.17
N ALA A 131 8.76 -13.67 -13.59
CA ALA A 131 9.31 -12.31 -13.55
C ALA A 131 9.64 -11.85 -12.12
N ALA A 132 8.81 -12.22 -11.13
CA ALA A 132 9.07 -11.93 -9.73
C ALA A 132 10.31 -12.68 -9.20
N GLU A 133 10.49 -13.95 -9.57
CA GLU A 133 11.69 -14.72 -9.22
C GLU A 133 12.96 -14.10 -9.81
N ASP A 134 12.93 -13.68 -11.07
CA ASP A 134 14.08 -13.08 -11.73
C ASP A 134 14.43 -11.71 -11.14
N ALA A 135 13.42 -10.91 -10.79
CA ALA A 135 13.61 -9.65 -10.06
C ALA A 135 14.23 -9.89 -8.68
N TYR A 136 13.81 -10.94 -7.97
CA TYR A 136 14.38 -11.30 -6.68
C TYR A 136 15.85 -11.73 -6.79
N ARG A 137 16.21 -12.54 -7.79
CA ARG A 137 17.61 -12.91 -8.06
C ARG A 137 18.47 -11.70 -8.38
N ALA A 138 17.96 -10.78 -9.20
CA ALA A 138 18.66 -9.53 -9.53
C ALA A 138 18.86 -8.66 -8.28
N TYR A 139 17.83 -8.57 -7.42
CA TYR A 139 17.93 -7.89 -6.14
C TYR A 139 19.01 -8.50 -5.23
N LEU A 140 19.03 -9.83 -5.07
CA LEU A 140 20.06 -10.50 -4.26
C LEU A 140 21.47 -10.24 -4.80
N ALA A 141 21.67 -10.31 -6.12
CA ALA A 141 22.97 -10.00 -6.73
C ALA A 141 23.40 -8.54 -6.50
N ALA A 142 22.45 -7.60 -6.58
CA ALA A 142 22.72 -6.19 -6.26
C ALA A 142 23.02 -5.98 -4.77
N ARG A 143 22.29 -6.68 -3.89
CA ARG A 143 22.50 -6.66 -2.44
C ARG A 143 23.88 -7.20 -2.07
N ASP A 144 24.32 -8.30 -2.67
CA ASP A 144 25.66 -8.87 -2.48
C ASP A 144 26.75 -7.88 -2.92
N THR A 145 26.55 -7.23 -4.07
CA THR A 145 27.49 -6.20 -4.57
C THR A 145 27.58 -5.01 -3.60
N PHE A 146 26.43 -4.55 -3.08
CA PHE A 146 26.37 -3.48 -2.08
C PHE A 146 27.03 -3.90 -0.76
N GLY A 147 26.77 -5.12 -0.28
CA GLY A 147 27.38 -5.65 0.93
C GLY A 147 28.90 -5.78 0.83
N GLY A 148 29.41 -6.26 -0.30
CA GLY A 148 30.84 -6.27 -0.60
C GLY A 148 31.45 -4.87 -0.63
N ALA A 149 30.75 -3.87 -1.17
CA ALA A 149 31.19 -2.47 -1.14
C ALA A 149 31.20 -1.89 0.28
N ALA A 150 30.15 -2.12 1.07
CA ALA A 150 30.06 -1.68 2.46
C ALA A 150 31.20 -2.28 3.30
N ASN A 151 31.42 -3.60 3.19
CA ASN A 151 32.52 -4.26 3.90
C ASN A 151 33.90 -3.69 3.49
N ARG A 152 34.10 -3.35 2.20
CA ARG A 152 35.32 -2.65 1.74
C ARG A 152 35.58 -1.34 2.46
N VAL A 153 34.56 -0.50 2.59
CA VAL A 153 34.68 0.76 3.35
C VAL A 153 34.97 0.48 4.83
N ARG A 154 34.35 -0.55 5.42
CA ARG A 154 34.60 -0.97 6.79
C ARG A 154 36.06 -1.36 7.04
N TRP A 155 36.65 -2.21 6.18
CA TRP A 155 38.06 -2.61 6.31
C TRP A 155 39.00 -1.41 6.29
N VAL A 156 38.78 -0.48 5.36
CA VAL A 156 39.57 0.76 5.29
C VAL A 156 39.48 1.56 6.59
N ARG A 157 38.28 1.72 7.17
CA ARG A 157 38.11 2.43 8.46
C ARG A 157 38.78 1.72 9.64
N ASN A 158 38.67 0.40 9.67
CA ASN A 158 39.31 -0.42 10.69
C ASN A 158 40.84 -0.32 10.61
N TRP A 159 41.43 -0.38 9.41
CA TRP A 159 42.88 -0.18 9.21
C TRP A 159 43.36 1.25 9.49
N GLN A 160 42.51 2.25 9.29
CA GLN A 160 42.79 3.64 9.68
C GLN A 160 42.72 3.86 11.20
N SER A 161 42.05 2.96 11.91
CA SER A 161 42.00 2.91 13.36
C SER A 161 43.05 1.91 13.87
N ASP A 162 43.38 1.90 15.15
CA ASP A 162 44.25 0.85 15.74
C ASP A 162 43.51 -0.51 15.87
N HIS A 163 42.73 -0.88 14.85
CA HIS A 163 41.83 -2.03 14.83
C HIS A 163 42.04 -2.85 13.56
N PRO A 164 43.14 -3.61 13.46
CA PRO A 164 43.40 -4.44 12.28
C PRO A 164 42.28 -5.48 12.12
N SER A 165 41.67 -5.49 10.93
CA SER A 165 40.70 -6.50 10.52
C SER A 165 41.19 -7.25 9.29
N ASP A 166 40.94 -8.55 9.23
CA ASP A 166 41.27 -9.37 8.06
C ASP A 166 40.39 -8.98 6.86
N TYR A 167 41.01 -8.88 5.69
CA TYR A 167 40.32 -8.65 4.43
C TYR A 167 39.61 -9.94 3.99
N SER A 168 38.35 -9.82 3.58
CA SER A 168 37.62 -10.88 2.86
C SER A 168 36.87 -10.26 1.68
N GLU A 169 36.46 -11.04 0.69
CA GLU A 169 35.58 -10.52 -0.38
C GLU A 169 34.13 -11.01 -0.24
N ASP A 170 33.90 -11.91 0.72
CA ASP A 170 32.61 -12.49 1.00
C ASP A 170 31.75 -11.47 1.78
N GLY A 171 30.72 -10.92 1.11
CA GLY A 171 29.87 -9.87 1.67
C GLY A 171 28.44 -9.95 1.16
N SER A 172 27.80 -11.11 1.24
CA SER A 172 26.41 -11.28 0.79
C SER A 172 25.38 -10.49 1.62
N THR A 173 25.75 -10.13 2.85
CA THR A 173 24.90 -9.32 3.73
C THR A 173 25.56 -7.97 4.01
N PRO A 174 24.89 -6.86 3.64
CA PRO A 174 25.34 -5.53 3.99
C PRO A 174 25.49 -5.36 5.51
N ALA A 175 26.68 -4.97 5.94
CA ALA A 175 26.97 -4.68 7.34
C ALA A 175 27.07 -3.17 7.58
N LEU A 176 26.60 -2.74 8.74
CA LEU A 176 26.81 -1.39 9.25
C LEU A 176 28.30 -1.11 9.45
N ALA A 177 28.68 0.16 9.63
CA ALA A 177 30.06 0.57 9.85
C ALA A 177 30.74 -0.12 11.05
N ASN A 178 29.97 -0.50 12.08
CA ASN A 178 30.46 -1.26 13.24
C ASN A 178 30.49 -2.78 13.00
N GLY A 179 30.13 -3.28 11.82
CA GLY A 179 30.14 -4.70 11.49
C GLY A 179 28.89 -5.49 11.90
N LEU A 180 27.92 -4.86 12.57
CA LEU A 180 26.62 -5.50 12.85
C LEU A 180 25.72 -5.50 11.60
N SER A 181 24.78 -6.44 11.55
CA SER A 181 23.70 -6.41 10.57
C SER A 181 22.71 -5.28 10.88
N SER A 182 22.08 -4.71 9.84
CA SER A 182 20.94 -3.83 10.04
C SER A 182 19.76 -4.61 10.65
N ASN A 183 18.96 -3.94 11.48
CA ASN A 183 17.71 -4.49 12.00
C ASN A 183 16.51 -4.22 11.07
N GLU A 184 16.73 -3.48 9.98
CA GLU A 184 15.68 -3.13 9.04
C GLU A 184 15.26 -4.35 8.22
N ARG A 185 13.94 -4.55 8.11
CA ARG A 185 13.36 -5.68 7.38
C ARG A 185 13.04 -5.35 5.93
N GLU A 186 12.94 -4.07 5.61
CA GLU A 186 12.64 -3.58 4.27
C GLU A 186 13.96 -3.32 3.51
N PRO A 187 14.14 -3.88 2.31
CA PRO A 187 15.39 -3.76 1.53
C PRO A 187 15.93 -2.33 1.36
N ILE A 188 15.07 -1.36 1.06
CA ILE A 188 15.48 0.03 0.86
C ILE A 188 15.85 0.69 2.19
N ALA A 189 15.17 0.36 3.28
CA ALA A 189 15.52 0.80 4.63
C ALA A 189 16.88 0.22 5.08
N GLU A 190 17.17 -1.06 4.82
CA GLU A 190 18.49 -1.68 5.07
C GLU A 190 19.60 -0.88 4.38
N ILE A 191 19.43 -0.58 3.08
CA ILE A 191 20.43 0.19 2.31
C ILE A 191 20.66 1.57 2.94
N ARG A 192 19.60 2.27 3.33
CA ARG A 192 19.69 3.61 3.94
C ARG A 192 20.36 3.57 5.32
N ASP A 193 20.05 2.56 6.12
CA ASP A 193 20.62 2.37 7.45
C ASP A 193 22.12 2.08 7.38
N VAL A 194 22.52 1.18 6.47
CA VAL A 194 23.93 0.89 6.19
C VAL A 194 24.67 2.15 5.76
N LEU A 195 24.17 2.90 4.77
CA LEU A 195 24.82 4.15 4.33
C LEU A 195 24.93 5.17 5.47
N ARG A 196 23.85 5.40 6.23
CA ARG A 196 23.84 6.33 7.35
C ARG A 196 24.85 5.95 8.43
N SER A 197 25.05 4.65 8.67
CA SER A 197 26.05 4.18 9.64
C SER A 197 27.48 4.59 9.26
N TYR A 198 27.76 4.79 7.97
CA TYR A 198 29.05 5.31 7.51
C TYR A 198 29.13 6.84 7.62
N ASP A 199 28.03 7.59 7.58
CA ASP A 199 28.06 9.04 7.78
C ASP A 199 28.25 9.46 9.24
N ALA A 200 27.90 8.59 10.18
CA ALA A 200 28.09 8.83 11.61
C ALA A 200 29.57 8.68 12.03
N PRO A 201 30.00 9.35 13.13
CA PRO A 201 31.30 9.10 13.73
C PRO A 201 31.51 7.60 13.98
N PHE A 202 32.65 7.08 13.56
CA PHE A 202 32.95 5.66 13.73
C PHE A 202 33.05 5.32 15.23
N ILE A 203 32.21 4.38 15.67
CA ILE A 203 32.28 3.77 16.99
C ILE A 203 32.68 2.31 16.77
N ALA A 204 33.87 1.95 17.25
CA ALA A 204 34.37 0.58 17.13
C ALA A 204 33.43 -0.40 17.83
N ASP A 205 33.24 -1.58 17.23
CA ASP A 205 32.49 -2.68 17.84
C ASP A 205 33.15 -3.07 19.17
N PRO A 206 32.44 -3.07 20.31
CA PRO A 206 33.05 -3.39 21.59
C PRO A 206 33.63 -4.81 21.61
N LEU A 207 34.74 -4.98 22.34
CA LEU A 207 35.26 -6.30 22.68
C LEU A 207 34.40 -6.91 23.78
N VAL A 208 34.07 -8.19 23.64
CA VAL A 208 33.35 -8.99 24.61
C VAL A 208 34.17 -10.24 24.93
N SER A 209 34.16 -10.67 26.18
CA SER A 209 34.82 -11.91 26.56
C SER A 209 33.93 -13.10 26.22
N VAL A 210 34.51 -14.05 25.51
CA VAL A 210 33.85 -15.28 25.06
C VAL A 210 34.57 -16.47 25.66
N ARG A 211 33.81 -17.42 26.23
CA ARG A 211 34.32 -18.71 26.70
C ARG A 211 34.18 -19.74 25.59
N THR A 212 35.27 -20.41 25.25
CA THR A 212 35.29 -21.51 24.28
C THR A 212 34.89 -22.84 24.95
N PRO A 213 34.60 -23.90 24.17
CA PRO A 213 34.25 -25.21 24.71
C PRO A 213 35.39 -25.87 25.49
N SER A 214 36.65 -25.47 25.22
CA SER A 214 37.83 -25.91 25.98
C SER A 214 38.01 -25.15 27.30
N GLY A 215 37.13 -24.21 27.63
CA GLY A 215 37.21 -23.38 28.83
C GLY A 215 38.14 -22.17 28.71
N GLN A 216 38.74 -21.93 27.53
CA GLN A 216 39.56 -20.76 27.27
C GLN A 216 38.69 -19.51 27.18
N VAL A 217 39.17 -18.39 27.73
CA VAL A 217 38.54 -17.08 27.55
C VAL A 217 39.32 -16.33 26.47
N ILE A 218 38.61 -15.88 25.44
CA ILE A 218 39.13 -15.06 24.35
C ILE A 218 38.31 -13.78 24.25
N GLU A 219 38.96 -12.66 23.90
CA GLU A 219 38.25 -11.42 23.59
C GLU A 219 37.96 -11.37 22.10
N LEU A 220 36.69 -11.23 21.75
CA LEU A 220 36.22 -11.09 20.38
C LEU A 220 35.38 -9.83 20.26
N ARG A 221 35.26 -9.28 19.05
CA ARG A 221 34.31 -8.20 18.81
C ARG A 221 32.89 -8.73 19.00
N LYS A 222 31.97 -7.91 19.51
CA LYS A 222 30.59 -8.32 19.81
C LYS A 222 29.88 -8.92 18.58
N SER A 223 30.09 -8.37 17.39
CA SER A 223 29.59 -8.91 16.12
C SER A 223 30.13 -10.32 15.82
N GLN A 224 31.44 -10.55 16.02
CA GLN A 224 32.10 -11.85 15.83
C GLN A 224 31.62 -12.87 16.87
N ALA A 225 31.49 -12.44 18.12
CA ALA A 225 30.95 -13.27 19.20
C ALA A 225 29.51 -13.69 18.92
N ALA A 226 28.65 -12.76 18.47
CA ALA A 226 27.26 -13.05 18.11
C ALA A 226 27.14 -14.03 16.93
N ALA A 227 28.06 -13.98 15.97
CA ALA A 227 28.10 -14.92 14.85
C ALA A 227 28.56 -16.33 15.26
N LEU A 228 29.38 -16.46 16.32
CA LEU A 228 29.91 -17.74 16.80
C LEU A 228 28.97 -18.46 17.77
N VAL A 229 28.29 -17.69 18.64
CA VAL A 229 27.37 -18.23 19.65
C VAL A 229 26.18 -18.91 18.97
N GLY A 230 26.01 -20.22 19.23
CA GLY A 230 24.95 -21.02 18.62
C GLY A 230 25.25 -21.47 17.18
N SER A 231 26.44 -21.19 16.64
CA SER A 231 26.85 -21.72 15.34
C SER A 231 27.15 -23.22 15.44
N VAL A 232 26.74 -23.98 14.42
CA VAL A 232 26.99 -25.43 14.33
C VAL A 232 28.49 -25.76 14.34
N ASN A 233 29.31 -24.81 13.89
CA ASN A 233 30.77 -24.95 13.76
C ASN A 233 31.53 -24.59 15.05
N ALA A 234 30.88 -24.01 16.06
CA ALA A 234 31.48 -23.69 17.35
C ALA A 234 30.51 -23.95 18.53
N PRO A 235 30.10 -25.22 18.75
CA PRO A 235 29.13 -25.56 19.79
C PRO A 235 29.72 -25.34 21.19
N GLY A 236 28.99 -24.66 22.08
CA GLY A 236 29.41 -24.41 23.47
C GLY A 236 30.20 -23.12 23.68
N VAL A 237 30.18 -22.21 22.70
CA VAL A 237 30.72 -20.84 22.83
C VAL A 237 29.70 -19.94 23.54
N GLU A 238 30.12 -19.27 24.60
CA GLU A 238 29.25 -18.40 25.42
C GLU A 238 29.88 -17.00 25.63
N ILE A 239 29.07 -15.94 25.53
CA ILE A 239 29.48 -14.57 25.92
C ILE A 239 29.37 -14.47 27.43
N ILE A 240 30.47 -14.14 28.11
CA ILE A 240 30.54 -14.11 29.58
C ILE A 240 30.68 -12.69 30.16
N SER A 241 30.99 -11.68 29.33
CA SER A 241 30.87 -10.26 29.69
C SER A 241 30.73 -9.38 28.44
N ALA A 242 30.02 -8.25 28.57
CA ALA A 242 29.70 -7.30 27.50
C ALA A 242 30.24 -5.90 27.81
#